data_AF-A0A2H0VUE3-F1
#
_entry.id   AF-A0A2H0VUE3-F1
#
_cell.length_a   1.000
_cell.length_b   1.000
_cell.length_c   1.000
_cell.angle_alpha   90.00
_cell.angle_beta   90.00
_cell.angle_gamma   90.00
#
_symmetry.space_group_name_H-M   'P 1'
#
loop_
_entity.id
_entity.type
_entity.pdbx_description
1 polymer ?
#
loop_
_entity_poly.entity_id
_entity_poly.type
_entity_poly.pdbx_seq_one_letter_code
_entity_poly.pdbx_strand_id
1 'polypeptide(L)'
;MPSYKTHVSINLFLGLPLTLVALKHTVQVEPTEIACFSAAFIYGTIFLHPDLDLARNIRLFSLKGLLTLPFRPYSYLFRHRGISHIPIIGTLSRILWLIFFFYFIFTCLNWAMPNVIEYNGVYIAFALAGVAAADLIHVLLDKIT
;
A
#
# COMPACT_ATOMS: atom_id res chain seq x y z
N MET A 1 -12.17 -2.34 17.88
CA MET A 1 -12.08 -2.41 16.40
C MET A 1 -13.18 -1.57 15.75
N PRO A 2 -12.87 -0.32 15.39
CA PRO A 2 -13.71 0.54 14.58
C PRO A 2 -14.10 -0.15 13.28
N SER A 3 -15.20 0.29 12.70
CA SER A 3 -15.56 -0.18 11.37
C SER A 3 -14.48 0.17 10.35
N TYR A 4 -14.28 -0.66 9.32
CA TYR A 4 -13.44 -0.37 8.15
C TYR A 4 -13.60 1.08 7.65
N LYS A 5 -14.84 1.60 7.63
CA LYS A 5 -15.14 2.97 7.22
C LYS A 5 -14.48 4.02 8.12
N THR A 6 -14.41 3.76 9.42
CA THR A 6 -13.76 4.64 10.39
C THR A 6 -12.25 4.70 10.15
N HIS A 7 -11.60 3.55 9.93
CA HIS A 7 -10.17 3.52 9.61
C HIS A 7 -9.85 4.26 8.31
N VAL A 8 -10.63 4.01 7.25
CA VAL A 8 -10.47 4.70 5.97
C VAL A 8 -10.64 6.20 6.13
N SER A 9 -11.71 6.64 6.79
CA SER A 9 -11.96 8.07 7.00
C SER A 9 -10.83 8.74 7.78
N ILE A 10 -10.34 8.13 8.87
CA ILE A 10 -9.24 8.70 9.65
C ILE A 10 -7.96 8.74 8.81
N ASN A 11 -7.63 7.67 8.08
CA ASN A 11 -6.43 7.66 7.24
C ASN A 11 -6.48 8.75 6.16
N LEU A 12 -7.61 8.92 5.48
CA LEU A 12 -7.73 9.90 4.39
C LEU A 12 -7.82 11.34 4.88
N PHE A 13 -8.60 11.61 5.94
CA PHE A 13 -8.87 12.98 6.38
C PHE A 13 -7.93 13.50 7.45
N LEU A 14 -7.21 12.61 8.16
CA LEU A 14 -6.21 13.01 9.16
C LEU A 14 -4.83 12.46 8.80
N GLY A 15 -4.72 11.17 8.48
CA GLY A 15 -3.45 10.51 8.19
C GLY A 15 -2.70 11.12 7.00
N LEU A 16 -3.37 11.25 5.85
CA LEU A 16 -2.77 11.79 4.63
C LEU A 16 -2.34 13.25 4.79
N PRO A 17 -3.19 14.19 5.26
CA PRO A 17 -2.74 15.57 5.48
C PRO A 17 -1.54 15.68 6.44
N LEU A 18 -1.57 14.95 7.55
CA LEU A 18 -0.47 14.99 8.54
C LEU A 18 0.84 14.46 7.96
N THR A 19 0.78 13.36 7.22
CA THR A 19 1.98 12.78 6.59
C THR A 19 2.51 13.65 5.45
N LEU A 20 1.64 14.31 4.68
CA LEU A 20 2.08 15.27 3.66
C LEU A 20 2.75 16.51 4.27
N VAL A 21 2.19 17.05 5.37
CA VAL A 21 2.81 18.15 6.12
C VAL A 21 4.18 17.72 6.64
N ALA A 22 4.26 16.55 7.29
CA ALA A 22 5.53 16.01 7.78
C ALA A 22 6.55 15.80 6.65
N LEU A 23 6.12 15.25 5.51
CA LEU A 23 6.97 15.00 4.35
C LEU A 23 7.56 16.31 3.80
N LYS A 24 6.72 17.33 3.61
CA LYS A 24 7.15 18.65 3.12
C LYS A 24 8.12 19.37 4.08
N HIS A 25 8.02 19.11 5.38
CA HIS A 25 8.92 19.69 6.38
C HIS A 25 10.23 18.90 6.59
N THR A 26 10.28 17.64 6.15
CA THR A 26 11.44 16.76 6.38
C THR A 26 12.31 16.61 5.15
N VAL A 27 11.74 16.70 3.94
CA VAL A 27 12.46 16.50 2.68
C VAL A 27 12.00 17.55 1.66
N GLN A 28 12.90 17.97 0.78
CA GLN A 28 12.51 18.72 -0.41
C GLN A 28 11.72 17.80 -1.34
N VAL A 29 10.51 18.22 -1.68
CA VAL A 29 9.58 17.38 -2.47
C VAL A 29 9.06 18.14 -3.67
N GLU A 30 9.08 17.47 -4.81
CA GLU A 30 8.49 17.95 -6.05
C GLU A 30 7.00 17.56 -6.16
N PRO A 31 6.18 18.29 -6.95
CA PRO A 31 4.76 17.99 -7.11
C PRO A 31 4.48 16.55 -7.57
N THR A 32 5.34 15.98 -8.42
CA THR A 32 5.22 14.60 -8.91
C THR A 32 5.46 13.57 -7.79
N GLU A 33 6.41 13.82 -6.90
CA GLU A 33 6.72 12.97 -5.75
C GLU A 33 5.57 12.97 -4.73
N ILE A 34 4.99 14.15 -4.48
CA ILE A 34 3.77 14.30 -3.66
C ILE A 34 2.62 13.52 -4.28
N ALA A 35 2.46 13.57 -5.60
CA ALA A 35 1.41 12.82 -6.30
C ALA A 35 1.63 11.30 -6.19
N CYS A 36 2.86 10.82 -6.38
CA CYS A 36 3.22 9.42 -6.19
C CYS A 36 2.93 8.94 -4.77
N PHE A 37 3.38 9.70 -3.76
CA PHE A 37 3.11 9.41 -2.36
C PHE A 37 1.60 9.35 -2.07
N SER A 38 0.86 10.38 -2.48
CA SER A 38 -0.57 10.51 -2.20
C SER A 38 -1.39 9.41 -2.86
N ALA A 39 -1.11 9.11 -4.14
CA ALA A 39 -1.79 8.05 -4.86
C ALA A 39 -1.55 6.69 -4.20
N ALA A 40 -0.30 6.41 -3.80
CA ALA A 40 0.06 5.18 -3.13
C ALA A 40 -0.52 5.08 -1.71
N PHE A 41 -0.58 6.18 -0.97
CA PHE A 41 -1.23 6.26 0.34
C PHE A 41 -2.73 5.99 0.25
N ILE A 42 -3.42 6.62 -0.71
CA ILE A 42 -4.86 6.42 -0.93
C ILE A 42 -5.12 4.97 -1.34
N TYR A 43 -4.31 4.44 -2.27
CA TYR A 43 -4.39 3.05 -2.69
C TYR A 43 -4.18 2.09 -1.50
N GLY A 44 -3.16 2.33 -0.67
CA GLY A 44 -2.92 1.57 0.55
C GLY A 44 -4.11 1.66 1.50
N THR A 45 -4.65 2.85 1.74
CA THR A 45 -5.81 3.03 2.64
C THR A 45 -7.05 2.26 2.17
N ILE A 46 -7.33 2.27 0.87
CA ILE A 46 -8.57 1.69 0.31
C ILE A 46 -8.42 0.19 0.05
N PHE A 47 -7.24 -0.28 -0.36
CA PHE A 47 -7.03 -1.64 -0.84
C PHE A 47 -6.07 -2.47 0.02
N LEU A 48 -5.19 -1.85 0.81
CA LEU A 48 -4.26 -2.52 1.73
C LEU A 48 -4.83 -2.54 3.16
N HIS A 49 -5.97 -3.21 3.35
CA HIS A 49 -6.52 -3.43 4.68
C HIS A 49 -6.01 -4.78 5.25
N PRO A 50 -5.59 -4.86 6.53
CA PRO A 50 -5.14 -6.11 7.15
C PRO A 50 -6.21 -7.22 7.11
N ASP A 51 -7.51 -6.88 7.11
CA ASP A 51 -8.67 -7.77 6.90
C ASP A 51 -8.81 -8.29 5.44
N LEU A 52 -7.67 -8.51 4.80
CA LEU A 52 -7.52 -9.03 3.45
C LEU A 52 -8.12 -10.44 3.27
N ASP A 53 -8.52 -11.10 4.36
CA ASP A 53 -9.22 -12.38 4.35
C ASP A 53 -10.55 -12.35 3.57
N LEU A 54 -11.13 -11.16 3.38
CA LEU A 54 -12.29 -10.93 2.51
C LEU A 54 -11.97 -11.00 1.00
N ALA A 55 -10.68 -11.06 0.61
CA ALA A 55 -10.26 -11.12 -0.79
C ALA A 55 -10.71 -12.38 -1.54
N ARG A 56 -11.26 -13.37 -0.83
CA ARG A 56 -11.79 -14.62 -1.41
C ARG A 56 -13.00 -14.39 -2.34
N ASN A 57 -13.74 -13.29 -2.16
CA ASN A 57 -14.94 -12.99 -2.96
C ASN A 57 -14.68 -12.03 -4.14
N ILE A 58 -13.42 -11.73 -4.45
CA ILE A 58 -13.09 -10.72 -5.45
C ILE A 58 -12.96 -11.34 -6.86
N ARG A 59 -13.68 -10.77 -7.84
CA ARG A 59 -13.64 -11.20 -9.26
C ARG A 59 -12.42 -10.63 -9.97
N LEU A 60 -11.60 -11.48 -10.60
CA LEU A 60 -10.32 -11.11 -11.22
C LEU A 60 -10.40 -9.91 -12.17
N PHE A 61 -11.42 -9.87 -13.04
CA PHE A 61 -11.60 -8.82 -14.04
C PHE A 61 -12.49 -7.64 -13.60
N SER A 62 -12.81 -7.54 -12.31
CA SER A 62 -13.46 -6.32 -11.78
C SER A 62 -12.40 -5.28 -11.45
N LEU A 63 -12.73 -3.98 -11.49
CA LEU A 63 -11.81 -2.91 -11.06
C LEU A 63 -11.32 -3.14 -9.62
N LYS A 64 -12.20 -3.62 -8.75
CA LYS A 64 -11.86 -4.03 -7.38
C LYS A 64 -10.87 -5.22 -7.36
N GLY A 65 -10.98 -6.14 -8.32
CA GLY A 65 -10.13 -7.34 -8.40
C GLY A 65 -8.77 -7.13 -9.02
N LEU A 66 -8.66 -6.25 -10.00
CA LEU A 66 -7.36 -5.88 -10.57
C LEU A 66 -6.54 -5.10 -9.53
N LEU A 67 -7.14 -4.12 -8.86
CA LEU A 67 -6.49 -3.31 -7.82
C LEU A 67 -6.22 -4.07 -6.51
N THR A 68 -6.72 -5.29 -6.36
CA THR A 68 -6.39 -6.15 -5.20
C THR A 68 -5.58 -7.38 -5.58
N LEU A 69 -5.19 -7.49 -6.85
CA LEU A 69 -4.45 -8.65 -7.36
C LEU A 69 -3.14 -8.93 -6.62
N PRO A 70 -2.31 -7.93 -6.25
CA PRO A 70 -1.10 -8.19 -5.45
C PRO A 70 -1.44 -8.89 -4.14
N PHE A 71 -2.61 -8.63 -3.57
CA PHE A 71 -2.95 -8.98 -2.21
C PHE A 71 -3.56 -10.37 -2.07
N ARG A 72 -4.23 -10.88 -3.11
CA ARG A 72 -4.78 -12.24 -3.11
C ARG A 72 -3.73 -13.32 -2.77
N PRO A 73 -2.58 -13.41 -3.46
CA PRO A 73 -1.51 -14.36 -3.08
C PRO A 73 -0.94 -14.08 -1.68
N TYR A 74 -0.85 -12.82 -1.26
CA TYR A 74 -0.41 -12.46 0.09
C TYR A 74 -1.33 -13.05 1.18
N SER A 75 -2.66 -12.96 1.02
CA SER A 75 -3.60 -13.50 2.02
C SER A 75 -3.62 -15.04 2.08
N TYR A 76 -3.20 -15.73 1.00
CA TYR A 76 -2.97 -17.18 1.06
C TYR A 76 -1.72 -17.55 1.86
N LEU A 77 -0.70 -16.70 1.85
CA LEU A 77 0.60 -16.95 2.51
C LEU A 77 0.62 -16.46 3.97
N PHE A 78 -0.02 -15.33 4.25
CA PHE A 78 0.01 -14.68 5.57
C PHE A 78 -1.38 -14.62 6.19
N ARG A 79 -1.59 -15.38 7.28
CA ARG A 79 -2.86 -15.38 8.02
C ARG A 79 -3.08 -14.06 8.77
N HIS A 80 -4.33 -13.63 8.83
CA HIS A 80 -4.85 -12.39 9.43
C HIS A 80 -4.68 -12.26 10.96
N ARG A 81 -3.97 -13.16 11.65
CA ARG A 81 -3.57 -13.00 13.06
C ARG A 81 -2.14 -13.44 13.36
N GLY A 82 -1.30 -13.51 12.32
CA GLY A 82 0.12 -13.83 12.44
C GLY A 82 0.99 -12.57 12.40
N ILE A 83 2.15 -12.68 11.75
CA ILE A 83 3.17 -11.63 11.62
C ILE A 83 2.60 -10.32 11.06
N SER A 84 1.57 -10.38 10.21
CA SER A 84 0.90 -9.24 9.57
C SER A 84 0.26 -8.22 10.53
N HIS A 85 -0.02 -8.58 11.79
CA HIS A 85 -0.58 -7.66 12.80
C HIS A 85 0.48 -7.04 13.72
N ILE A 86 1.73 -7.47 13.63
CA ILE A 86 2.82 -6.78 14.33
C ILE A 86 3.08 -5.50 13.53
N PRO A 87 2.99 -4.28 14.09
CA PRO A 87 2.95 -3.05 13.28
C PRO A 87 4.09 -2.94 12.29
N ILE A 88 5.33 -2.96 12.79
CA ILE A 88 6.51 -2.79 11.94
C ILE A 88 6.70 -4.02 11.04
N ILE A 89 6.58 -5.23 11.59
CA ILE A 89 6.88 -6.46 10.84
C ILE A 89 5.82 -6.73 9.76
N GLY A 90 4.56 -6.47 10.05
CA GLY A 90 3.44 -6.59 9.11
C GLY A 90 3.49 -5.56 8.00
N THR A 91 3.86 -4.31 8.32
CA THR A 91 4.12 -3.30 7.29
C THR A 91 5.27 -3.72 6.40
N LEU A 92 6.39 -4.17 6.99
CA LEU A 92 7.56 -4.64 6.23
C LEU A 92 7.22 -5.83 5.34
N SER A 93 6.46 -6.81 5.82
CA SER A 93 6.07 -7.97 5.01
C SER A 93 5.20 -7.57 3.83
N ARG A 94 4.27 -6.63 4.00
CA ARG A 94 3.46 -6.08 2.90
C ARG A 94 4.29 -5.29 1.89
N ILE A 95 5.23 -4.46 2.35
CA ILE A 95 6.14 -3.71 1.48
C ILE A 95 7.02 -4.66 0.67
N LEU A 96 7.69 -5.62 1.32
CA LEU A 96 8.52 -6.60 0.65
C LEU A 96 7.73 -7.42 -0.37
N TRP A 97 6.48 -7.78 -0.01
CA TRP A 97 5.58 -8.46 -0.92
C TRP A 97 5.26 -7.62 -2.16
N LEU A 98 4.91 -6.34 -1.98
CA LEU A 98 4.62 -5.44 -3.09
C LEU A 98 5.84 -5.22 -3.99
N ILE A 99 7.02 -5.04 -3.40
CA ILE A 99 8.29 -4.92 -4.15
C ILE A 99 8.49 -6.16 -5.00
N PHE A 100 8.39 -7.36 -4.42
CA PHE A 100 8.56 -8.61 -5.13
C PHE A 100 7.51 -8.80 -6.24
N PHE A 101 6.24 -8.56 -5.93
CA PHE A 101 5.13 -8.73 -6.86
C PHE A 101 5.27 -7.80 -8.07
N PHE A 102 5.53 -6.51 -7.83
CA PHE A 102 5.73 -5.57 -8.92
C PHE A 102 7.01 -5.85 -9.68
N TYR A 103 8.13 -6.14 -9.02
CA TYR A 103 9.38 -6.54 -9.68
C TYR A 103 9.17 -7.73 -10.64
N PHE A 104 8.40 -8.74 -10.21
CA PHE A 104 8.05 -9.87 -11.06
C PHE A 104 7.23 -9.46 -12.28
N ILE A 105 6.14 -8.69 -12.09
CA ILE A 105 5.32 -8.18 -13.21
C ILE A 105 6.19 -7.38 -14.18
N PHE A 106 7.00 -6.48 -13.66
CA PHE A 106 7.88 -5.62 -14.45
C PHE A 106 8.90 -6.43 -15.25
N THR A 107 9.52 -7.44 -14.65
CA THR A 107 10.46 -8.34 -15.36
C THR A 107 9.76 -9.07 -16.50
N CYS A 108 8.55 -9.59 -16.27
CA CYS A 108 7.75 -10.24 -17.31
C CYS A 108 7.37 -9.27 -18.44
N LEU A 109 6.96 -8.04 -18.11
CA LEU A 109 6.61 -7.02 -19.09
C LEU A 109 7.82 -6.57 -19.91
N ASN A 110 8.97 -6.33 -19.27
CA ASN A 110 10.19 -5.94 -19.98
C ASN A 110 10.74 -7.08 -20.85
N TRP A 111 10.53 -8.34 -20.46
CA TRP A 111 10.83 -9.49 -21.33
C TRP A 111 9.94 -9.52 -22.58
N ALA A 112 8.65 -9.27 -22.43
CA ALA A 112 7.69 -9.25 -23.55
C ALA A 112 7.81 -7.98 -24.43
N MET A 113 8.16 -6.84 -23.81
CA MET A 113 8.23 -5.51 -24.43
C MET A 113 9.48 -4.76 -23.91
N PRO A 114 10.67 -5.06 -24.45
CA PRO A 114 11.92 -4.47 -23.98
C PRO A 114 11.95 -2.95 -24.16
N ASN A 115 12.50 -2.24 -23.18
CA ASN A 115 12.75 -0.78 -23.21
C ASN A 115 11.49 0.10 -23.27
N VAL A 116 10.32 -0.43 -22.96
CA VAL A 116 9.07 0.36 -22.90
C VAL A 116 8.86 1.01 -21.53
N ILE A 117 9.44 0.42 -20.48
CA ILE A 117 9.23 0.84 -19.09
C ILE A 117 10.56 1.31 -18.50
N GLU A 118 10.63 2.58 -18.14
CA GLU A 118 11.75 3.16 -17.39
C GLU A 118 11.39 3.30 -15.90
N TYR A 119 12.36 3.04 -15.02
CA TYR A 119 12.18 3.19 -13.58
C TYR A 119 12.73 4.52 -13.11
N ASN A 120 11.96 5.18 -12.25
CA ASN A 120 12.48 6.25 -11.43
C ASN A 120 12.46 5.79 -9.97
N GLY A 121 13.66 5.52 -9.43
CA GLY A 121 13.82 5.05 -8.05
C GLY A 121 13.28 6.03 -7.01
N VAL A 122 13.26 7.33 -7.31
CA VAL A 122 12.69 8.36 -6.43
C VAL A 122 11.18 8.19 -6.34
N TYR A 123 10.49 8.09 -7.48
CA TYR A 123 9.03 7.89 -7.51
C TYR A 123 8.61 6.59 -6.83
N ILE A 124 9.40 5.52 -7.00
CA ILE A 124 9.18 4.25 -6.30
C ILE A 124 9.34 4.44 -4.78
N ALA A 125 10.39 5.13 -4.33
CA ALA A 125 10.59 5.39 -2.91
C ALA A 125 9.43 6.17 -2.28
N PHE A 126 8.93 7.22 -2.95
CA PHE A 126 7.76 7.97 -2.47
C PHE A 126 6.48 7.13 -2.48
N ALA A 127 6.27 6.29 -3.49
CA ALA A 127 5.13 5.38 -3.51
C ALA A 127 5.19 4.35 -2.36
N LEU A 128 6.36 3.75 -2.10
CA LEU A 128 6.56 2.83 -0.99
C LEU A 128 6.37 3.52 0.37
N ALA A 129 6.87 4.76 0.51
CA ALA A 129 6.66 5.57 1.71
C ALA A 129 5.16 5.87 1.94
N GLY A 130 4.41 6.18 0.88
CA GLY A 130 2.96 6.41 0.95
C GLY A 130 2.20 5.17 1.42
N VAL A 131 2.53 4.00 0.86
CA VAL A 131 1.94 2.72 1.31
C VAL A 131 2.30 2.43 2.76
N ALA A 132 3.57 2.60 3.14
CA ALA A 132 4.05 2.36 4.50
C ALA A 132 3.32 3.24 5.52
N ALA A 133 3.16 4.53 5.20
CA ALA A 133 2.51 5.50 6.07
C ALA A 133 1.02 5.15 6.26
N ALA A 134 0.30 4.86 5.18
CA ALA A 134 -1.11 4.45 5.24
C ALA A 134 -1.29 3.20 6.12
N ASP A 135 -0.42 2.22 5.95
CA ASP A 135 -0.47 0.96 6.67
C ASP A 135 -0.13 1.10 8.16
N LEU A 136 0.91 1.88 8.49
CA LEU A 136 1.29 2.15 9.88
C LEU A 136 0.18 2.87 10.64
N ILE A 137 -0.41 3.92 10.05
CA ILE A 137 -1.53 4.63 10.67
C ILE A 137 -2.70 3.69 10.88
N HIS A 138 -3.00 2.83 9.91
CA HIS A 138 -4.05 1.84 10.03
C HIS A 138 -3.83 0.91 11.23
N VAL A 139 -2.63 0.31 11.35
CA VAL A 139 -2.31 -0.60 12.46
C VAL A 139 -2.23 0.13 13.81
N LEU A 140 -1.80 1.40 13.84
CA LEU A 140 -1.80 2.21 15.06
C LEU A 140 -3.21 2.49 15.55
N LEU A 141 -4.14 2.82 14.64
CA LEU A 141 -5.55 3.02 14.98
C LEU A 141 -6.16 1.75 15.58
N ASP A 142 -5.83 0.59 15.02
CA ASP A 142 -6.28 -0.73 15.49
C ASP A 142 -5.90 -1.02 16.95
N LYS A 143 -4.84 -0.39 17.47
CA LYS A 143 -4.41 -0.54 18.87
C LYS A 143 -5.11 0.41 19.83
N ILE A 144 -5.62 1.53 19.33
CA ILE A 144 -6.20 2.61 20.15
C ILE A 144 -7.72 2.42 20.32
N THR A 145 -8.33 1.48 19.58
CA THR A 145 -9.79 1.39 19.40
C THR A 145 -10.35 -0.04 19.34
#